data_AF-A0A819QDE8-F1
#
_entry.id   AF-A0A819QDE8-F1
#
_cell.length_a   1.000
_cell.length_b   1.000
_cell.length_c   1.000
_cell.angle_alpha   90.00
_cell.angle_beta   90.00
_cell.angle_gamma   90.00
#
_symmetry.space_group_name_H-M   'P 1'
#
loop_
_entity.id
_entity.type
_entity.pdbx_description
1 polymer ?
#
loop_
_entity_poly.entity_id
_entity_poly.type
_entity_poly.pdbx_seq_one_letter_code
_entity_poly.pdbx_strand_id
1 'polypeptide(L)'
;MKTELIPSDYQGWDNLLSQPLKPKLAPEKTNKPETFDLMISYCHAQRDICHRLYDYLMNDQFHVWIDKENMYGSVLESMAEVIERSDVVLMCMSTKYKESNACKLEATYVWKRKKKAIPIKVEEKYEPTG
;
A
#
# COMPACT_ATOMS: atom_id res chain seq x y z
N MET A 1 -11.35 -10.55 18.65
CA MET A 1 -10.94 -11.83 18.04
C MET A 1 -9.42 -11.84 18.04
N LYS A 2 -8.78 -12.72 18.81
CA LYS A 2 -7.31 -12.77 18.90
C LYS A 2 -6.79 -13.46 17.64
N THR A 3 -6.00 -12.76 16.83
CA THR A 3 -5.17 -13.40 15.80
C THR A 3 -4.00 -14.04 16.54
N GLU A 4 -4.09 -15.34 16.80
CA GLU A 4 -2.94 -16.10 17.26
C GLU A 4 -1.98 -16.26 16.09
N LEU A 5 -0.76 -15.77 16.26
CA LEU A 5 0.31 -15.89 15.28
C LEU A 5 0.66 -17.38 15.16
N ILE A 6 0.61 -17.91 13.95
CA ILE A 6 0.97 -19.29 13.67
C ILE A 6 2.46 -19.46 13.95
N PRO A 7 2.88 -20.45 14.76
CA PRO A 7 4.28 -20.69 15.08
C PRO A 7 5.15 -20.90 13.83
N SER A 8 6.40 -20.44 13.87
CA SER A 8 7.34 -20.51 12.74
C SER A 8 7.71 -21.94 12.32
N ASP A 9 7.49 -22.91 13.20
CA ASP A 9 7.72 -24.34 13.00
C ASP A 9 6.45 -25.10 12.56
N TYR A 10 5.37 -24.39 12.23
CA TYR A 10 4.14 -25.00 11.76
C TYR A 10 4.36 -25.77 10.45
N GLN A 11 4.31 -27.10 10.53
CA GLN A 11 4.54 -28.00 9.41
C GLN A 11 3.54 -27.85 8.25
N GLY A 12 2.52 -27.01 8.39
CA GLY A 12 1.55 -26.69 7.35
C GLY A 12 1.90 -25.48 6.47
N TRP A 13 3.06 -24.82 6.65
CA TRP A 13 3.48 -23.70 5.79
C TRP A 13 3.51 -24.10 4.31
N ASP A 14 4.03 -25.29 4.00
CA ASP A 14 4.12 -25.78 2.62
C ASP A 14 2.74 -25.99 1.99
N ASN A 15 1.73 -26.39 2.77
CA ASN A 15 0.35 -26.58 2.31
C ASN A 15 -0.41 -25.25 2.18
N LEU A 16 -0.08 -24.25 3.01
CA LEU A 16 -0.70 -22.92 2.94
C LEU A 16 -0.16 -22.10 1.76
N LEU A 17 1.14 -22.23 1.47
CA LEU A 17 1.83 -21.50 0.39
C LEU A 17 1.67 -22.17 -0.98
N SER A 18 1.33 -23.45 -1.03
CA SER A 18 1.08 -24.19 -2.29
C SER A 18 -0.35 -24.08 -2.80
N GLN A 19 -1.26 -23.52 -2.00
CA GLN A 19 -2.63 -23.25 -2.46
C GLN A 19 -2.62 -22.03 -3.39
N PRO A 20 -3.21 -22.13 -4.60
CA PRO A 20 -3.42 -20.96 -5.42
C PRO A 20 -4.26 -19.96 -4.62
N LEU A 21 -3.81 -18.71 -4.56
CA LEU A 21 -4.63 -17.62 -4.03
C LEU A 21 -5.98 -17.71 -4.70
N LYS A 22 -7.06 -17.82 -3.90
CA LYS A 22 -8.41 -17.90 -4.44
C LYS A 22 -8.60 -16.66 -5.33
N PRO A 23 -8.89 -16.83 -6.64
CA PRO A 23 -9.11 -15.69 -7.49
C PRO A 23 -10.28 -14.89 -6.92
N LYS A 24 -10.04 -13.60 -6.66
CA LYS A 24 -11.08 -12.69 -6.21
C LYS A 24 -12.05 -12.54 -7.38
N LEU A 25 -13.30 -12.97 -7.20
CA LEU A 25 -14.35 -12.85 -8.21
C LEU A 25 -14.37 -11.40 -8.74
N ALA A 26 -14.52 -11.25 -10.06
CA ALA A 26 -14.60 -9.95 -10.69
C ALA A 26 -15.66 -9.07 -9.99
N PRO A 27 -15.39 -7.78 -9.76
CA PRO A 27 -16.30 -6.94 -9.01
C PRO A 27 -17.66 -6.83 -9.72
N GLU A 28 -18.73 -7.21 -9.04
CA GLU A 28 -20.09 -6.86 -9.45
C GLU A 28 -20.23 -5.33 -9.44
N LYS A 29 -20.83 -4.77 -10.50
CA LYS A 29 -21.09 -3.33 -10.58
C LYS A 29 -22.10 -2.94 -9.49
N THR A 30 -21.61 -2.29 -8.43
CA THR A 30 -22.43 -1.72 -7.36
C THR A 30 -22.22 -0.20 -7.30
N ASN A 31 -23.23 0.55 -6.85
CA ASN A 31 -23.14 2.02 -6.65
C ASN A 31 -22.28 2.42 -5.44
N LYS A 32 -21.38 1.55 -4.97
CA LYS A 32 -20.48 1.84 -3.84
C LYS A 32 -19.22 2.54 -4.36
N PRO A 33 -18.63 3.45 -3.58
CA PRO A 33 -17.31 4.00 -3.90
C PRO A 33 -16.31 2.85 -4.02
N GLU A 34 -15.49 2.87 -5.06
CA GLU A 34 -14.50 1.84 -5.36
C GLU A 34 -13.51 1.68 -4.20
N THR A 35 -13.25 0.46 -3.75
CA THR A 35 -12.31 0.18 -2.65
C THR A 35 -11.05 -0.47 -3.17
N PHE A 36 -9.93 -0.24 -2.49
CA PHE A 36 -8.62 -0.77 -2.87
C PHE A 36 -8.10 -1.75 -1.82
N ASP A 37 -7.47 -2.83 -2.27
CA ASP A 37 -6.72 -3.72 -1.39
C ASP A 37 -5.48 -2.98 -0.87
N LEU A 38 -4.80 -2.25 -1.75
CA LEU A 38 -3.52 -1.60 -1.47
C LEU A 38 -3.52 -0.16 -1.99
N MET A 39 -2.97 0.76 -1.21
CA MET A 39 -2.52 2.07 -1.69
C MET A 39 -0.99 2.12 -1.67
N ILE A 40 -0.36 2.58 -2.75
CA ILE A 40 1.08 2.85 -2.78
C ILE A 40 1.31 4.34 -2.51
N SER A 41 1.79 4.67 -1.31
CA SER A 41 2.29 6.00 -0.97
C SER A 41 3.78 6.05 -1.25
N TYR A 42 4.21 6.99 -2.11
CA TYR A 42 5.59 7.12 -2.53
C TYR A 42 5.94 8.57 -2.89
N CYS A 43 7.21 8.92 -2.91
CA CYS A 43 7.66 10.19 -3.48
C CYS A 43 7.85 10.01 -4.99
N HIS A 44 7.42 10.97 -5.80
CA HIS A 44 7.57 10.91 -7.27
C HIS A 44 9.02 10.72 -7.74
N ALA A 45 10.03 11.04 -6.92
CA ALA A 45 11.42 10.70 -7.19
C ALA A 45 11.69 9.18 -7.31
N GLN A 46 10.80 8.34 -6.78
CA GLN A 46 10.82 6.87 -6.85
C GLN A 46 9.73 6.30 -7.78
N ARG A 47 9.24 7.09 -8.75
CA ARG A 47 8.21 6.67 -9.72
C ARG A 47 8.51 5.32 -10.35
N ASP A 48 9.71 5.13 -10.90
CA ASP A 48 10.02 3.95 -11.70
C ASP A 48 9.97 2.64 -10.89
N ILE A 49 10.42 2.64 -9.64
CA ILE A 49 10.34 1.45 -8.76
C ILE A 49 8.91 1.22 -8.26
N CYS A 50 8.19 2.28 -7.90
CA CYS A 50 6.83 2.17 -7.38
C CYS A 50 5.80 1.80 -8.47
N HIS A 51 6.03 2.22 -9.72
CA HIS A 51 5.19 1.81 -10.85
C HIS A 51 5.43 0.35 -11.22
N ARG A 52 6.67 -0.15 -11.14
CA ARG A 52 6.95 -1.59 -11.28
C ARG A 52 6.30 -2.42 -10.17
N LEU A 53 6.34 -1.93 -8.93
CA LEU A 53 5.64 -2.57 -7.81
C LEU A 53 4.12 -2.61 -8.05
N TYR A 54 3.55 -1.50 -8.54
CA TYR A 54 2.14 -1.43 -8.92
C TYR A 54 1.80 -2.49 -9.98
N ASP A 55 2.55 -2.55 -11.08
CA ASP A 55 2.29 -3.50 -12.16
C ASP A 55 2.39 -4.96 -11.68
N TYR A 56 3.37 -5.26 -10.82
CA TYR A 56 3.52 -6.56 -10.19
C TYR A 56 2.28 -6.95 -9.35
N LEU A 57 1.82 -6.05 -8.47
CA LEU A 57 0.66 -6.29 -7.60
C LEU A 57 -0.65 -6.39 -8.39
N MET A 58 -0.82 -5.58 -9.43
CA MET A 58 -1.98 -5.69 -10.33
C MET A 58 -2.00 -7.04 -11.08
N ASN A 59 -0.84 -7.52 -11.53
CA ASN A 59 -0.73 -8.85 -12.15
C ASN A 59 -1.09 -9.97 -11.17
N ASP A 60 -0.77 -9.79 -9.89
CA ASP A 60 -1.15 -10.69 -8.80
C ASP A 60 -2.60 -10.48 -8.30
N GLN A 61 -3.44 -9.81 -9.10
CA GLN A 61 -4.89 -9.64 -8.89
C GLN A 61 -5.27 -8.78 -7.67
N PHE A 62 -4.36 -7.93 -7.17
CA PHE A 62 -4.73 -6.90 -6.19
C PHE A 62 -5.39 -5.69 -6.86
N HIS A 63 -6.39 -5.10 -6.19
CA HIS A 63 -6.86 -3.76 -6.54
C HIS A 63 -5.96 -2.71 -5.88
N VAL A 64 -5.08 -2.11 -6.69
CA VAL A 64 -4.08 -1.17 -6.19
C VAL A 64 -4.39 0.25 -6.65
N TRP A 65 -4.27 1.21 -5.73
CA TRP A 65 -4.22 2.62 -6.06
C TRP A 65 -2.79 3.16 -5.98
N ILE A 66 -2.41 4.00 -6.94
CA ILE A 66 -1.16 4.76 -6.95
C ILE A 66 -1.38 6.11 -7.65
N ASP A 67 -0.79 7.18 -7.13
CA ASP A 67 -0.79 8.46 -7.84
C ASP A 67 0.16 8.39 -9.05
N LYS A 68 -0.38 8.30 -10.27
CA LYS A 68 0.42 8.25 -11.53
C LYS A 68 0.63 9.63 -12.18
N GLU A 69 -0.25 10.58 -11.89
CA GLU A 69 -0.34 11.86 -12.58
C GLU A 69 -0.27 12.99 -11.55
N ASN A 70 0.95 13.24 -11.03
CA ASN A 70 1.31 14.34 -10.11
C ASN A 70 0.09 15.19 -9.75
N MET A 71 -0.71 14.78 -8.77
CA MET A 71 -1.99 15.44 -8.54
C MET A 71 -1.74 16.93 -8.23
N TYR A 72 -2.12 17.83 -9.15
CA TYR A 72 -2.05 19.28 -8.94
C TYR A 72 -3.40 19.73 -8.36
N GLY A 73 -3.50 19.97 -7.04
CA GLY A 73 -4.76 20.43 -6.43
C GLY A 73 -4.88 20.20 -4.91
N SER A 74 -6.10 19.91 -4.43
CA SER A 74 -6.42 19.55 -3.03
C SER A 74 -5.91 18.15 -2.66
N VAL A 75 -4.64 17.89 -2.96
CA VAL A 75 -3.90 16.63 -2.78
C VAL A 75 -4.22 15.95 -1.46
N LEU A 76 -4.34 16.71 -0.37
CA LEU A 76 -4.68 16.19 0.96
C LEU A 76 -6.06 15.53 1.06
N GLU A 77 -7.11 16.13 0.50
CA GLU A 77 -8.47 15.59 0.62
C GLU A 77 -8.64 14.36 -0.27
N SER A 78 -8.11 14.43 -1.50
CA SER A 78 -8.14 13.28 -2.42
C SER A 78 -7.29 12.12 -1.90
N MET A 79 -6.14 12.39 -1.28
CA MET A 79 -5.31 11.33 -0.68
C MET A 79 -5.94 10.76 0.59
N ALA A 80 -6.57 11.59 1.43
CA ALA A 80 -7.29 11.11 2.61
C ALA A 80 -8.43 10.16 2.22
N GLU A 81 -9.18 10.47 1.17
CA GLU A 81 -10.26 9.63 0.67
C GLU A 81 -9.75 8.25 0.22
N VAL A 82 -8.65 8.22 -0.54
CA VAL A 82 -8.03 6.98 -0.99
C VAL A 82 -7.49 6.17 0.18
N ILE A 83 -6.83 6.81 1.15
CA ILE A 83 -6.36 6.14 2.37
C ILE A 83 -7.54 5.46 3.07
N GLU A 84 -8.66 6.16 3.26
CA GLU A 84 -9.85 5.59 3.91
C GLU A 84 -10.42 4.40 3.12
N ARG A 85 -10.45 4.50 1.78
CA ARG A 85 -10.95 3.46 0.86
C ARG A 85 -9.99 2.29 0.63
N SER A 86 -8.80 2.32 1.22
CA SER A 86 -7.76 1.28 1.07
C SER A 86 -7.63 0.40 2.31
N ASP A 87 -7.47 -0.90 2.14
CA ASP A 87 -7.29 -1.83 3.27
C ASP A 87 -5.89 -1.72 3.91
N VAL A 88 -4.86 -1.58 3.09
CA VAL A 88 -3.45 -1.43 3.52
C VAL A 88 -2.77 -0.31 2.73
N VAL A 89 -1.92 0.47 3.39
CA VAL A 89 -1.06 1.48 2.76
C VAL A 89 0.39 1.00 2.75
N LEU A 90 0.96 0.86 1.55
CA LEU A 90 2.38 0.58 1.33
C LEU A 90 3.15 1.90 1.36
N MET A 91 3.97 2.08 2.39
CA MET A 91 4.76 3.29 2.62
C MET A 91 6.14 3.08 1.96
N CYS A 92 6.31 3.53 0.73
CA CYS A 92 7.55 3.36 -0.04
C CYS A 92 8.60 4.40 0.40
N MET A 93 9.38 4.02 1.40
CA MET A 93 10.33 4.90 2.08
C MET A 93 11.63 5.08 1.29
N SER A 94 12.04 6.34 1.21
CA SER A 94 13.27 6.83 0.59
C SER A 94 13.72 8.11 1.31
N THR A 95 14.91 8.61 0.99
CA THR A 95 15.37 9.91 1.49
C THR A 95 14.40 11.02 1.08
N LYS A 96 13.94 10.98 -0.18
CA LYS A 96 12.98 11.96 -0.72
C LYS A 96 11.57 11.82 -0.16
N TYR A 97 11.15 10.61 0.17
CA TYR A 97 9.90 10.38 0.90
C TYR A 97 9.93 11.05 2.27
N LYS A 98 11.02 10.86 3.01
CA LYS A 98 11.22 11.51 4.32
C LYS A 98 11.27 13.03 4.21
N GLU A 99 11.80 13.60 3.13
CA GLU A 99 11.91 15.05 2.93
C GLU A 99 10.58 15.69 2.48
N SER A 100 9.75 14.97 1.73
CA SER A 100 8.51 15.46 1.12
C SER A 100 7.43 15.80 2.16
N ASN A 101 6.93 17.04 2.12
CA ASN A 101 5.82 17.47 2.98
C ASN A 101 4.52 16.70 2.69
N ALA A 102 4.24 16.38 1.42
CA ALA A 102 3.06 15.60 1.06
C ALA A 102 3.13 14.19 1.67
N CYS A 103 4.28 13.51 1.54
CA CYS A 103 4.48 12.16 2.09
C CYS A 103 4.42 12.15 3.63
N LYS A 104 4.94 13.18 4.31
CA LYS A 104 4.79 13.32 5.77
C LYS A 104 3.34 13.45 6.20
N LEU A 105 2.53 14.20 5.44
CA LEU A 105 1.12 14.38 5.73
C LEU A 105 0.34 13.09 5.53
N GLU A 106 0.63 12.32 4.47
CA GLU A 106 0.10 10.96 4.27
C GLU A 106 0.42 10.05 5.45
N ALA A 107 1.70 9.93 5.79
CA ALA A 107 2.16 9.09 6.89
C ALA A 107 1.47 9.46 8.21
N THR A 108 1.36 10.76 8.48
CA THR A 108 0.67 11.27 9.66
C THR A 108 -0.82 10.92 9.63
N TYR A 109 -1.48 11.02 8.48
CA TYR A 109 -2.90 10.71 8.34
C TYR A 109 -3.16 9.20 8.51
N VAL A 110 -2.37 8.35 7.86
CA VAL A 110 -2.39 6.88 8.01
C VAL A 110 -2.27 6.50 9.49
N TRP A 111 -1.31 7.10 10.20
CA TRP A 111 -1.11 6.88 11.63
C TRP A 111 -2.32 7.35 12.46
N LYS A 112 -2.82 8.57 12.24
CA LYS A 112 -4.00 9.13 12.95
C LYS A 112 -5.25 8.27 12.78
N ARG A 113 -5.44 7.69 11.59
CA ARG A 113 -6.57 6.83 11.26
C ARG A 113 -6.38 5.38 11.67
N LYS A 114 -5.22 5.01 12.23
CA LYS A 114 -4.86 3.63 12.61
C LYS A 114 -5.02 2.65 11.45
N LYS A 115 -4.72 3.11 10.22
CA LYS A 115 -4.79 2.27 9.02
C LYS A 115 -3.62 1.28 9.04
N LYS A 116 -3.83 0.10 8.46
CA LYS A 116 -2.75 -0.88 8.30
C LYS A 116 -1.73 -0.30 7.33
N ALA A 117 -0.47 -0.26 7.74
CA ALA A 117 0.61 0.29 6.94
C ALA A 117 1.79 -0.67 6.91
N ILE A 118 2.38 -0.87 5.73
CA ILE A 118 3.58 -1.70 5.54
C ILE A 118 4.70 -0.79 5.02
N PRO A 119 5.75 -0.56 5.82
CA PRO A 119 6.92 0.18 5.36
C PRO A 119 7.75 -0.67 4.38
N ILE A 120 8.08 -0.09 3.22
CA ILE A 120 8.90 -0.72 2.18
C ILE A 120 10.08 0.20 1.87
N LYS A 121 11.32 -0.29 2.06
CA LYS A 121 12.50 0.46 1.64
C LYS A 121 12.67 0.38 0.13
N VAL A 122 12.62 1.50 -0.57
CA VAL A 122 12.76 1.59 -2.05
C VAL A 122 14.03 2.32 -2.50
N GLU A 123 14.86 2.75 -1.55
CA GLU A 123 16.18 3.35 -1.78
C GLU A 123 17.21 2.60 -0.95
N GLU A 124 18.24 2.04 -1.59
CA GLU A 124 19.20 1.12 -0.96
C GLU A 124 19.90 1.73 0.26
N LYS A 125 20.41 2.96 0.09
CA LYS A 125 21.18 3.71 1.10
C LYS A 125 20.32 4.48 2.10
N TYR A 126 19.00 4.37 1.99
CA TYR A 126 18.10 5.03 2.94
C TYR A 126 18.05 4.23 4.25
N GLU A 127 18.30 4.92 5.36
CA GLU A 127 18.12 4.38 6.70
C GLU A 127 16.96 5.12 7.39
N PRO A 128 15.88 4.42 7.79
CA PRO A 128 14.79 5.03 8.55
C PRO A 128 15.28 5.47 9.92
N THR A 129 15.11 6.75 10.26
CA THR A 129 15.62 7.31 11.53
C THR A 129 14.53 7.62 12.56
N GLY A 130 13.30 7.16 12.34
CA GLY A 130 12.12 7.62 13.06
C GLY A 130 11.46 8.82 12.42
#